data_AF-A0A5J4JJS8-F1
#
_entry.id   AF-A0A5J4JJS8-F1
#
_cell.length_a   1.000
_cell.length_b   1.000
_cell.length_c   1.000
_cell.angle_alpha   90.00
_cell.angle_beta   90.00
_cell.angle_gamma   90.00
#
_symmetry.space_group_name_H-M   'P 1'
#
loop_
_entity.id
_entity.type
_entity.pdbx_description
1 polymer ?
#
loop_
_entity_poly.entity_id
_entity_poly.type
_entity_poly.pdbx_seq_one_letter_code
_entity_poly.pdbx_strand_id
1 'polypeptide(L)'
;MVSAQPILKSSEQGPSRGTLIFGKKLDDAQVRKLSKIAGFSASLSSKPKPSENASPFRVKTSNEHAIKGILILNDLNGDPAATLSVQSKRIIYQKGQQAIFAFLITLLAVGAILLLALYFALDHLVVSRIVTLIETIRYIRQSDRLSARVLARGKDEIGGLAKEINGMLSSLQAYQQQLSRQAFYDPLTHLPNRLLLMQKLDEITKKQDGHTAILFLDLDGFKEINDTYGHACGDMLLVEVGRNVLRQLEEGDLFCRLGGDEFIMLLSNWANRTELLGKVHAVIREISRPVEVESRDVTVTVSIGISLYPDNGTDPEELIQKADEAMYRAKRAGKNLYDFYAF
;
A
#
# COMPACT_ATOMS: atom_id res chain seq x y z
N MET A 1 -13.90 41.53 79.45
CA MET A 1 -14.77 40.43 79.94
C MET A 1 -15.09 40.72 81.38
N VAL A 2 -16.38 40.61 81.73
CA VAL A 2 -16.87 40.85 83.09
C VAL A 2 -17.57 39.58 83.55
N SER A 3 -17.20 39.06 84.71
CA SER A 3 -17.90 37.98 85.40
C SER A 3 -18.50 38.54 86.68
N ALA A 4 -19.75 38.18 86.95
CA ALA A 4 -20.49 38.66 88.10
C ALA A 4 -21.01 37.45 88.89
N GLN A 5 -20.61 37.33 90.16
CA GLN A 5 -21.14 36.30 91.07
C GLN A 5 -21.84 36.95 92.27
N PRO A 6 -22.99 36.40 92.71
CA PRO A 6 -23.64 36.88 93.92
C PRO A 6 -22.78 36.52 95.13
N ILE A 7 -22.59 37.48 96.03
CA ILE A 7 -21.93 37.25 97.31
C ILE A 7 -22.98 36.65 98.26
N LEU A 8 -22.82 35.36 98.55
CA LEU A 8 -23.65 34.59 99.49
C LEU A 8 -22.99 34.54 100.88
N LYS A 9 -23.77 34.22 101.91
CA LYS A 9 -23.23 33.91 103.25
C LYS A 9 -22.48 32.59 103.22
N SER A 10 -21.64 32.32 104.23
CA SER A 10 -20.89 31.06 104.35
C SER A 10 -21.76 29.79 104.38
N SER A 11 -23.07 29.93 104.58
CA SER A 11 -24.07 28.86 104.51
C SER A 11 -24.69 28.67 103.12
N GLU A 12 -24.26 29.42 102.10
CA GLU A 12 -24.80 29.48 100.73
C GLU A 12 -26.32 29.76 100.62
N GLN A 13 -26.98 30.12 101.72
CA GLN A 13 -28.42 30.35 101.80
C GLN A 13 -28.76 31.78 102.22
N GLY A 14 -29.80 32.34 101.59
CA GLY A 14 -30.35 33.67 101.87
C GLY A 14 -30.16 34.69 100.74
N PRO A 15 -30.75 35.90 100.85
CA PRO A 15 -30.68 36.91 99.80
C PRO A 15 -29.23 37.38 99.59
N SER A 16 -28.84 37.53 98.32
CA SER A 16 -27.52 38.03 97.92
C SER A 16 -27.24 39.38 98.59
N ARG A 17 -26.06 39.51 99.21
CA ARG A 17 -25.63 40.76 99.89
C ARG A 17 -24.90 41.74 98.97
N GLY A 18 -24.77 41.40 97.69
CA GLY A 18 -24.07 42.18 96.68
C GLY A 18 -23.56 41.30 95.56
N THR A 19 -23.08 41.90 94.49
CA THR A 19 -22.53 41.19 93.33
C THR A 19 -21.05 41.51 93.21
N LEU A 20 -20.21 40.47 93.28
CA LEU A 20 -18.78 40.60 93.01
C LEU A 20 -18.56 40.63 91.50
N ILE A 21 -18.04 41.74 91.01
CA ILE A 21 -17.77 41.94 89.59
C ILE A 21 -16.27 41.87 89.36
N PHE A 22 -15.80 40.85 88.64
CA PHE A 22 -14.44 40.78 88.13
C PHE A 22 -14.41 41.14 86.65
N GLY A 23 -13.70 42.21 86.31
CA GLY A 23 -13.56 42.68 84.94
C GLY A 23 -12.10 42.74 84.50
N LYS A 24 -11.80 42.22 83.30
CA LYS A 24 -10.56 42.57 82.58
C LYS A 24 -10.89 43.49 81.42
N LYS A 25 -10.25 44.66 81.41
CA LYS A 25 -10.36 45.64 80.32
C LYS A 25 -9.82 45.03 79.02
N LEU A 26 -10.62 45.07 77.97
CA LEU A 26 -10.22 44.71 76.62
C LEU A 26 -9.91 46.00 75.87
N ASP A 27 -8.63 46.37 75.80
CA ASP A 27 -8.12 47.53 75.06
C ASP A 27 -7.33 47.08 73.82
N ASP A 28 -6.95 48.04 72.98
CA ASP A 28 -6.18 47.76 71.77
C ASP A 28 -4.84 47.04 72.06
N ALA A 29 -4.25 47.25 73.24
CA ALA A 29 -3.02 46.57 73.63
C ALA A 29 -3.26 45.07 73.89
N GLN A 30 -4.34 44.72 74.59
CA GLN A 30 -4.74 43.32 74.78
C GLN A 30 -5.14 42.67 73.45
N VAL A 31 -5.85 43.37 72.57
CA VAL A 31 -6.25 42.84 71.26
C VAL A 31 -5.03 42.62 70.35
N ARG A 32 -4.03 43.51 70.38
CA ARG A 32 -2.75 43.31 69.68
C ARG A 32 -1.98 42.10 70.24
N LYS A 33 -1.98 41.91 71.57
CA LYS A 33 -1.35 40.74 72.21
C LYS A 33 -2.03 39.44 71.77
N LEU A 34 -3.36 39.41 71.76
CA LEU A 34 -4.15 38.26 71.29
C LEU A 34 -3.93 37.99 69.80
N SER A 35 -3.86 39.04 68.97
CA SER A 35 -3.55 38.95 67.54
C SER A 35 -2.21 38.27 67.29
N LYS A 36 -1.18 38.66 68.08
CA LYS A 36 0.17 38.09 67.96
C LYS A 36 0.22 36.62 68.38
N ILE A 37 -0.49 36.25 69.45
CA ILE A 37 -0.54 34.86 69.94
C ILE A 37 -1.31 33.97 68.96
N ALA A 38 -2.42 34.47 68.42
CA ALA A 38 -3.33 33.66 67.60
C ALA A 38 -3.03 33.70 66.10
N GLY A 39 -2.05 34.51 65.66
CA GLY A 39 -1.57 34.55 64.28
C GLY A 39 -2.51 35.22 63.28
N PHE A 40 -3.47 36.03 63.75
CA PHE A 40 -4.40 36.78 62.90
C PHE A 40 -4.41 38.26 63.27
N SER A 41 -4.78 39.12 62.31
CA SER A 41 -4.91 40.56 62.56
C SER A 41 -6.28 40.85 63.17
N ALA A 42 -6.35 41.20 64.45
CA ALA A 42 -7.58 41.63 65.11
C ALA A 42 -7.61 43.14 65.37
N SER A 43 -8.80 43.72 65.27
CA SER A 43 -9.07 45.14 65.54
C SER A 43 -10.34 45.29 66.35
N LEU A 44 -10.35 46.23 67.30
CA LEU A 44 -11.49 46.55 68.14
C LEU A 44 -12.04 47.92 67.73
N SER A 45 -13.36 48.02 67.58
CA SER A 45 -14.03 49.30 67.33
C SER A 45 -15.15 49.51 68.34
N SER A 46 -15.13 50.65 69.01
CA SER A 46 -16.03 51.05 70.11
C SER A 46 -17.32 51.75 69.63
N LYS A 47 -17.59 51.74 68.32
CA LYS A 47 -18.86 52.20 67.74
C LYS A 47 -19.36 51.14 66.74
N PRO A 48 -20.30 50.28 67.12
CA PRO A 48 -20.92 49.39 66.15
C PRO A 48 -21.63 50.24 65.09
N LYS A 49 -21.36 49.99 63.80
CA LYS A 49 -22.20 50.57 62.73
C LYS A 49 -23.62 50.00 62.89
N PRO A 50 -24.68 50.83 62.93
CA PRO A 50 -26.03 50.33 63.06
C PRO A 50 -26.41 49.67 61.74
N SER A 51 -26.37 48.34 61.68
CA SER A 51 -27.09 47.59 60.67
C SER A 51 -27.56 46.24 61.24
N GLU A 52 -28.84 46.25 61.62
CA GLU A 52 -29.82 45.16 61.52
C GLU A 52 -29.42 43.75 62.03
N ASN A 53 -30.06 43.39 63.15
CA ASN A 53 -30.56 42.06 63.55
C ASN A 53 -30.06 40.84 62.77
N ALA A 54 -28.80 40.44 62.93
CA ALA A 54 -28.46 39.03 62.68
C ALA A 54 -27.15 38.63 63.34
N SER A 55 -27.20 37.48 64.00
CA SER A 55 -26.13 36.61 64.54
C SER A 55 -24.92 37.31 65.18
N PRO A 56 -24.57 36.99 66.45
CA PRO A 56 -23.47 37.62 67.17
C PRO A 56 -22.10 37.46 66.49
N PHE A 57 -21.97 36.47 65.59
CA PHE A 57 -20.80 36.22 64.77
C PHE A 57 -21.15 36.19 63.28
N ARG A 58 -20.37 36.91 62.46
CA ARG A 58 -20.50 36.90 60.99
C ARG A 58 -19.13 36.73 60.35
N VAL A 59 -19.05 35.89 59.32
CA VAL A 59 -17.87 35.76 58.46
C VAL A 59 -18.20 36.36 57.11
N LYS A 60 -17.43 37.35 56.67
CA LYS A 60 -17.55 37.95 55.33
C LYS A 60 -16.23 37.86 54.60
N THR A 61 -16.26 37.68 53.30
CA THR A 61 -15.07 37.90 52.46
C THR A 61 -14.80 39.40 52.43
N SER A 62 -13.62 39.83 52.88
CA SER A 62 -13.24 41.24 52.76
C SER A 62 -12.89 41.52 51.30
N ASN A 63 -11.97 40.72 50.75
CA ASN A 63 -11.49 40.76 49.37
C ASN A 63 -11.22 39.31 48.92
N GLU A 64 -10.83 39.09 47.66
CA GLU A 64 -10.47 37.75 47.14
C GLU A 64 -9.39 37.03 47.97
N HIS A 65 -8.57 37.80 48.69
CA HIS A 65 -7.38 37.35 49.40
C HIS A 65 -7.57 37.17 50.91
N ALA A 66 -8.67 37.68 51.47
CA ALA A 66 -8.86 37.72 52.93
C ALA A 66 -10.31 37.53 53.36
N ILE A 67 -10.49 36.78 54.44
CA ILE A 67 -11.76 36.62 55.14
C ILE A 67 -11.72 37.48 56.41
N LYS A 68 -12.81 38.18 56.67
CA LYS A 68 -13.02 38.99 57.87
C LYS A 68 -14.14 38.36 58.70
N GLY A 69 -13.78 37.86 59.88
CA GLY A 69 -14.74 37.50 60.93
C GLY A 69 -15.06 38.73 61.77
N ILE A 70 -16.33 38.98 62.03
CA ILE A 70 -16.81 40.09 62.85
C ILE A 70 -17.63 39.48 63.99
N LEU A 71 -17.20 39.73 65.23
CA LEU A 71 -17.90 39.37 66.45
C LEU A 71 -18.44 40.65 67.09
N ILE A 72 -19.74 40.68 67.35
CA ILE A 72 -20.39 41.77 68.08
C ILE A 72 -20.30 41.43 69.57
N LEU A 73 -19.72 42.34 70.35
CA LEU A 73 -19.62 42.25 71.80
C LEU A 73 -20.73 43.12 72.39
N ASN A 74 -21.66 42.47 73.08
CA ASN A 74 -22.75 43.16 73.77
C ASN A 74 -22.29 43.60 75.16
N ASP A 75 -22.90 44.65 75.69
CA ASP A 75 -22.76 45.06 77.08
C ASP A 75 -23.56 44.14 78.02
N LEU A 76 -23.57 44.49 79.31
CA LEU A 76 -24.29 43.76 80.36
C LEU A 76 -25.82 43.80 80.20
N ASN A 77 -26.36 44.75 79.43
CA ASN A 77 -27.78 44.90 79.13
C ASN A 77 -28.19 44.18 77.84
N GLY A 78 -27.21 43.63 77.09
CA GLY A 78 -27.44 42.95 75.83
C GLY A 78 -27.31 43.85 74.60
N ASP A 79 -26.98 45.13 74.76
CA ASP A 79 -26.84 46.09 73.67
C ASP A 79 -25.44 46.01 73.02
N PRO A 80 -25.31 46.17 71.69
CA PRO A 80 -24.00 46.14 71.02
C PRO A 80 -23.08 47.27 71.52
N ALA A 81 -21.97 46.90 72.16
CA ALA A 81 -21.02 47.85 72.75
C ALA A 81 -19.71 47.99 71.96
N ALA A 82 -19.27 46.90 71.33
CA ALA A 82 -18.06 46.90 70.52
C ALA A 82 -18.12 45.84 69.42
N THR A 83 -17.31 46.01 68.37
CA THR A 83 -17.09 44.97 67.37
C THR A 83 -15.62 44.55 67.35
N LEU A 84 -15.39 43.26 67.47
CA LEU A 84 -14.09 42.64 67.27
C LEU A 84 -14.03 42.09 65.84
N SER A 85 -13.15 42.64 65.02
CA SER A 85 -12.93 42.19 63.65
C SER A 85 -11.60 41.45 63.53
N VAL A 86 -11.63 40.21 63.07
CA VAL A 86 -10.45 39.38 62.79
C VAL A 86 -10.31 39.17 61.29
N GLN A 87 -9.13 39.43 60.74
CA GLN A 87 -8.81 39.20 59.34
C GLN A 87 -7.79 38.09 59.18
N SER A 88 -8.09 37.13 58.30
CA SER A 88 -7.22 36.00 57.95
C SER A 88 -7.06 35.87 56.44
N LYS A 89 -5.89 35.40 55.98
CA LYS A 89 -5.57 35.21 54.55
C LYS A 89 -6.23 33.95 54.00
N ARG A 90 -6.75 34.00 52.77
CA ARG A 90 -7.36 32.85 52.07
C ARG A 90 -6.33 31.97 51.36
N ILE A 91 -5.35 31.46 52.10
CA ILE A 91 -4.23 30.68 51.54
C ILE A 91 -4.73 29.43 50.79
N ILE A 92 -5.76 28.76 51.31
CA ILE A 92 -6.35 27.57 50.68
C ILE A 92 -6.97 27.91 49.32
N TYR A 93 -7.67 29.04 49.21
CA TYR A 93 -8.29 29.47 47.96
C TYR A 93 -7.24 29.78 46.88
N GLN A 94 -6.18 30.51 47.25
CA GLN A 94 -5.10 30.86 46.33
C GLN A 94 -4.31 29.62 45.86
N LYS A 95 -3.94 28.74 46.79
CA LYS A 95 -3.29 27.47 46.44
C LYS A 95 -4.21 26.59 45.58
N GLY A 96 -5.50 26.60 45.85
CA GLY A 96 -6.51 25.91 45.03
C GLY A 96 -6.56 26.43 43.60
N GLN A 97 -6.60 27.75 43.40
CA GLN A 97 -6.55 28.34 42.06
C GLN A 97 -5.27 27.97 41.29
N GLN A 98 -4.11 28.05 41.96
CA GLN A 98 -2.83 27.64 41.36
C GLN A 98 -2.84 26.15 40.98
N ALA A 99 -3.37 25.29 41.85
CA ALA A 99 -3.47 23.86 41.58
C ALA A 99 -4.39 23.56 40.39
N ILE A 100 -5.55 24.23 40.29
CA ILE A 100 -6.48 24.07 39.16
C ILE A 100 -5.82 24.52 37.86
N PHE A 101 -5.14 25.67 37.86
CA PHE A 101 -4.48 26.17 36.66
C PHE A 101 -3.32 25.27 36.22
N ALA A 102 -2.49 24.81 37.15
CA ALA A 102 -1.42 23.86 36.87
C ALA A 102 -2.00 22.53 36.32
N PHE A 103 -3.07 22.01 36.92
CA PHE A 103 -3.76 20.83 36.45
C PHE A 103 -4.28 20.99 35.01
N LEU A 104 -4.91 22.12 34.68
CA LEU A 104 -5.38 22.41 33.32
C LEU A 104 -4.25 22.43 32.31
N ILE A 105 -3.11 23.07 32.64
CA ILE A 105 -1.93 23.07 31.75
C ILE A 105 -1.40 21.66 31.54
N THR A 106 -1.26 20.88 32.61
CA THR A 106 -0.79 19.48 32.49
C THR A 106 -1.75 18.64 31.66
N LEU A 107 -3.06 18.80 31.86
CA LEU A 107 -4.08 18.09 31.08
C LEU A 107 -3.99 18.42 29.59
N LEU A 108 -3.86 19.71 29.24
CA LEU A 108 -3.70 20.15 27.86
C LEU A 108 -2.39 19.65 27.24
N ALA A 109 -1.28 19.69 28.00
CA ALA A 109 0.01 19.21 27.53
C ALA A 109 -0.02 17.70 27.23
N VAL A 110 -0.59 16.90 28.12
CA VAL A 110 -0.78 15.45 27.91
C VAL A 110 -1.68 15.18 26.71
N GLY A 111 -2.79 15.94 26.58
CA GLY A 111 -3.68 15.84 25.42
C GLY A 111 -2.95 16.12 24.10
N ALA A 112 -2.12 17.16 24.06
CA ALA A 112 -1.35 17.50 22.86
C ALA A 112 -0.33 16.41 22.50
N ILE A 113 0.35 15.83 23.50
CA ILE A 113 1.30 14.72 23.29
C ILE A 113 0.57 13.48 22.75
N LEU A 114 -0.60 13.15 23.31
CA LEU A 114 -1.40 12.01 22.83
C LEU A 114 -1.91 12.21 21.40
N LEU A 115 -2.36 13.43 21.06
CA LEU A 115 -2.78 13.75 19.69
C LEU A 115 -1.62 13.63 18.70
N LEU A 116 -0.43 14.12 19.08
CA LEU A 116 0.76 14.03 18.25
C LEU A 116 1.21 12.58 18.07
N ALA A 117 1.22 11.78 19.15
CA ALA A 117 1.50 10.36 19.07
C ALA A 117 0.50 9.60 18.18
N LEU A 118 -0.80 9.92 18.31
CA LEU A 118 -1.85 9.33 17.46
C LEU A 118 -1.68 9.72 15.99
N TYR A 119 -1.33 10.97 15.71
CA TYR A 119 -1.04 11.45 14.35
C TYR A 119 0.10 10.65 13.72
N PHE A 120 1.23 10.52 14.40
CA PHE A 120 2.38 9.74 13.90
C PHE A 120 2.04 8.25 13.74
N ALA A 121 1.25 7.68 14.66
CA ALA A 121 0.81 6.30 14.54
C ALA A 121 -0.09 6.08 13.32
N LEU A 122 -1.08 6.95 13.08
CA LEU A 122 -1.97 6.86 11.92
C LEU A 122 -1.21 7.04 10.60
N ASP A 123 -0.30 8.00 10.54
CA ASP A 123 0.52 8.23 9.35
C ASP A 123 1.35 6.99 8.99
N HIS A 124 2.03 6.41 9.97
CA HIS A 124 2.95 5.31 9.72
C HIS A 124 2.25 3.94 9.55
N LEU A 125 1.18 3.68 10.31
CA LEU A 125 0.47 2.39 10.26
C LEU A 125 -0.51 2.28 9.10
N VAL A 126 -1.05 3.41 8.62
CA VAL A 126 -2.13 3.43 7.63
C VAL A 126 -1.76 4.25 6.40
N VAL A 127 -1.54 5.56 6.56
CA VAL A 127 -1.47 6.49 5.42
C VAL A 127 -0.28 6.18 4.52
N SER A 128 0.92 6.09 5.08
CA SER A 128 2.15 5.79 4.34
C SER A 128 2.06 4.46 3.58
N ARG A 129 1.47 3.43 4.21
CA ARG A 129 1.27 2.11 3.58
C ARG A 129 0.32 2.16 2.39
N ILE A 130 -0.77 2.92 2.49
CA ILE A 130 -1.72 3.11 1.38
C ILE A 130 -1.05 3.86 0.23
N VAL A 131 -0.29 4.92 0.52
CA VAL A 131 0.41 5.71 -0.51
C VAL A 131 1.40 4.83 -1.27
N THR A 132 2.23 4.05 -0.58
CA THR A 132 3.19 3.13 -1.22
C THR A 132 2.48 2.11 -2.11
N LEU A 133 1.33 1.58 -1.67
CA LEU A 133 0.54 0.62 -2.43
C LEU A 133 0.02 1.24 -3.74
N ILE A 134 -0.54 2.45 -3.67
CA ILE A 134 -1.04 3.18 -4.84
C ILE A 134 0.09 3.51 -5.81
N GLU A 135 1.24 3.98 -5.31
CA GLU A 135 2.40 4.31 -6.14
C GLU A 135 2.94 3.07 -6.86
N THR A 136 3.03 1.93 -6.16
CA THR A 136 3.49 0.67 -6.75
C THR A 136 2.55 0.22 -7.88
N ILE A 137 1.24 0.29 -7.67
CA ILE A 137 0.25 -0.06 -8.71
C ILE A 137 0.34 0.89 -9.90
N ARG A 138 0.49 2.20 -9.65
CA ARG A 138 0.64 3.20 -10.71
C ARG A 138 1.91 2.93 -11.53
N TYR A 139 3.01 2.58 -10.87
CA TYR A 139 4.26 2.21 -11.53
C TYR A 139 4.10 0.95 -12.39
N ILE A 140 3.46 -0.10 -11.86
CA ILE A 140 3.18 -1.33 -12.62
C ILE A 140 2.38 -1.02 -13.89
N ARG A 141 1.33 -0.19 -13.76
CA ARG A 141 0.49 0.20 -14.89
C ARG A 141 1.23 1.02 -15.94
N GLN A 142 2.09 1.96 -15.52
CA GLN A 142 2.83 2.82 -16.45
C GLN A 142 3.99 2.10 -17.15
N SER A 143 4.61 1.14 -16.48
CA SER A 143 5.73 0.37 -17.03
C SER A 143 5.29 -0.86 -17.84
N ASP A 144 3.99 -1.17 -17.87
CA ASP A 144 3.41 -2.39 -18.44
C ASP A 144 4.05 -3.70 -17.91
N ARG A 145 4.66 -3.63 -16.72
CA ARG A 145 5.36 -4.76 -16.09
C ARG A 145 4.44 -5.52 -15.15
N LEU A 146 3.54 -6.31 -15.73
CA LEU A 146 2.62 -7.16 -14.98
C LEU A 146 3.30 -8.26 -14.13
N SER A 147 4.62 -8.46 -14.26
CA SER A 147 5.41 -9.36 -13.41
C SER A 147 5.79 -8.76 -12.06
N ALA A 148 5.75 -7.44 -11.92
CA ALA A 148 5.99 -6.79 -10.63
C ALA A 148 4.82 -7.07 -9.66
N ARG A 149 5.10 -7.04 -8.36
CA ARG A 149 4.15 -7.38 -7.30
C ARG A 149 4.15 -6.31 -6.22
N VAL A 150 2.99 -6.12 -5.62
CA VAL A 150 2.81 -5.23 -4.47
C VAL A 150 3.29 -5.98 -3.22
N LEU A 151 4.10 -5.33 -2.38
CA LEU A 151 4.56 -5.91 -1.12
C LEU A 151 3.41 -5.96 -0.10
N ALA A 152 2.92 -7.16 0.20
CA ALA A 152 1.94 -7.37 1.26
C ALA A 152 2.63 -7.35 2.64
N ARG A 153 2.84 -6.16 3.20
CA ARG A 153 3.28 -6.01 4.60
C ARG A 153 2.06 -6.07 5.52
N GLY A 154 2.18 -6.78 6.65
CA GLY A 154 1.14 -6.87 7.68
C GLY A 154 0.13 -7.99 7.44
N LYS A 155 -0.54 -8.42 8.52
CA LYS A 155 -1.64 -9.42 8.51
C LYS A 155 -3.02 -8.75 8.73
N ASP A 156 -3.11 -7.46 8.41
CA ASP A 156 -4.32 -6.65 8.51
C ASP A 156 -5.04 -6.55 7.16
N GLU A 157 -6.10 -5.75 7.10
CA GLU A 157 -6.93 -5.53 5.91
C GLU A 157 -6.13 -4.96 4.75
N ILE A 158 -5.14 -4.09 5.02
CA ILE A 158 -4.25 -3.52 3.99
C ILE A 158 -3.36 -4.63 3.41
N GLY A 159 -2.79 -5.49 4.27
CA GLY A 159 -2.03 -6.67 3.83
C GLY A 159 -2.88 -7.66 3.03
N GLY A 160 -4.13 -7.87 3.46
CA GLY A 160 -5.11 -8.69 2.74
C GLY A 160 -5.42 -8.14 1.35
N LEU A 161 -5.71 -6.83 1.25
CA LEU A 161 -5.95 -6.15 -0.02
C LEU A 161 -4.76 -6.27 -0.98
N ALA A 162 -3.53 -6.09 -0.48
CA ALA A 162 -2.32 -6.27 -1.29
C ALA A 162 -2.21 -7.69 -1.87
N LYS A 163 -2.62 -8.72 -1.11
CA LYS A 163 -2.63 -10.11 -1.56
C LYS A 163 -3.66 -10.35 -2.67
N GLU A 164 -4.88 -9.83 -2.52
CA GLU A 164 -5.93 -9.93 -3.54
C GLU A 164 -5.52 -9.23 -4.85
N ILE A 165 -4.92 -8.05 -4.76
CA ILE A 165 -4.38 -7.32 -5.92
C ILE A 165 -3.30 -8.15 -6.63
N ASN A 166 -2.39 -8.79 -5.89
CA ASN A 166 -1.38 -9.67 -6.48
C ASN A 166 -2.00 -10.90 -7.18
N GLY A 167 -3.09 -11.45 -6.65
CA GLY A 167 -3.86 -12.51 -7.30
C GLY A 167 -4.45 -12.07 -8.63
N MET A 168 -5.05 -10.87 -8.66
CA MET A 168 -5.58 -10.25 -9.87
C MET A 168 -4.49 -9.98 -10.92
N LEU A 169 -3.35 -9.39 -10.51
CA LEU A 169 -2.21 -9.15 -11.39
C LEU A 169 -1.67 -10.46 -12.00
N SER A 170 -1.61 -11.53 -11.22
CA SER A 170 -1.16 -12.85 -11.70
C SER A 170 -2.12 -13.43 -12.74
N SER A 171 -3.43 -13.24 -12.54
CA SER A 171 -4.45 -13.66 -13.51
C SER A 171 -4.34 -12.87 -14.81
N LEU A 172 -4.19 -11.54 -14.73
CA LEU A 172 -3.99 -10.68 -15.90
C LEU A 172 -2.74 -11.07 -16.68
N GLN A 173 -1.62 -11.33 -15.99
CA GLN A 173 -0.39 -11.79 -16.62
C GLN A 173 -0.59 -13.12 -17.36
N ALA A 174 -1.30 -14.09 -16.76
CA ALA A 174 -1.61 -15.36 -17.40
C ALA A 174 -2.49 -15.18 -18.65
N TYR A 175 -3.52 -14.32 -18.58
CA TYR A 175 -4.36 -13.99 -19.73
C TYR A 175 -3.56 -13.33 -20.86
N GLN A 176 -2.66 -12.39 -20.54
CA GLN A 176 -1.81 -11.75 -21.54
C GLN A 176 -0.88 -12.76 -22.21
N GLN A 177 -0.29 -13.70 -21.45
CA GLN A 177 0.53 -14.77 -22.00
C GLN A 177 -0.28 -15.71 -22.90
N GLN A 178 -1.52 -16.04 -22.53
CA GLN A 178 -2.40 -16.86 -23.34
C GLN A 178 -2.79 -16.15 -24.65
N LEU A 179 -3.15 -14.86 -24.59
CA LEU A 179 -3.44 -14.05 -25.77
C LEU A 179 -2.22 -13.93 -26.69
N SER A 180 -1.03 -13.72 -26.12
CA SER A 180 0.22 -13.71 -26.87
C SER A 180 0.46 -15.04 -27.57
N ARG A 181 0.28 -16.17 -26.87
CA ARG A 181 0.38 -17.51 -27.49
C ARG A 181 -0.63 -17.70 -28.62
N GLN A 182 -1.87 -17.22 -28.47
CA GLN A 182 -2.87 -17.27 -29.52
C GLN A 182 -2.53 -16.37 -30.72
N ALA A 183 -1.83 -15.26 -30.49
CA ALA A 183 -1.46 -14.31 -31.53
C ALA A 183 -0.22 -14.73 -32.34
N PHE A 184 0.71 -15.49 -31.75
CA PHE A 184 2.02 -15.80 -32.34
C PHE A 184 2.21 -17.24 -32.80
N TYR A 185 1.29 -18.15 -32.48
CA TYR A 185 1.40 -19.57 -32.83
C TYR A 185 0.19 -20.05 -33.63
N ASP A 186 0.43 -20.99 -34.54
CA ASP A 186 -0.59 -21.69 -35.29
C ASP A 186 -1.40 -22.62 -34.35
N PRO A 187 -2.74 -22.58 -34.40
CA PRO A 187 -3.57 -23.32 -33.46
C PRO A 187 -3.57 -24.84 -33.70
N LEU A 188 -3.20 -25.32 -34.90
CA LEU A 188 -3.17 -26.74 -35.24
C LEU A 188 -1.80 -27.35 -34.91
N THR A 189 -0.72 -26.78 -35.43
CA THR A 189 0.63 -27.35 -35.31
C THR A 189 1.40 -26.84 -34.10
N HIS A 190 0.92 -25.76 -33.46
CA HIS A 190 1.63 -25.03 -32.41
C HIS A 190 3.00 -24.50 -32.82
N LEU A 191 3.26 -24.41 -34.12
CA LEU A 191 4.44 -23.73 -34.65
C LEU A 191 4.23 -22.22 -34.59
N PRO A 192 5.32 -21.43 -34.48
CA PRO A 192 5.31 -20.02 -34.82
C PRO A 192 4.48 -19.72 -36.08
N ASN A 193 3.67 -18.67 -36.03
CA ASN A 193 2.88 -18.24 -37.18
C ASN A 193 3.58 -17.10 -37.94
N ARG A 194 2.92 -16.60 -38.99
CA ARG A 194 3.42 -15.47 -39.79
C ARG A 194 3.81 -14.25 -38.95
N LEU A 195 3.08 -13.93 -37.89
CA LEU A 195 3.37 -12.75 -37.06
C LEU A 195 4.71 -12.89 -36.33
N LEU A 196 4.97 -14.05 -35.73
CA LEU A 196 6.23 -14.32 -35.03
C LEU A 196 7.42 -14.40 -35.99
N LEU A 197 7.21 -14.97 -37.18
CA LEU A 197 8.19 -14.99 -38.26
C LEU A 197 8.64 -13.58 -38.65
N MET A 198 7.68 -12.68 -38.94
CA MET A 198 8.00 -11.30 -39.33
C MET A 198 8.79 -10.58 -38.25
N GLN A 199 8.36 -10.71 -36.98
CA GLN A 199 9.09 -10.10 -35.86
C GLN A 199 10.54 -10.61 -35.79
N LYS A 200 10.77 -11.91 -36.03
CA LYS A 200 12.12 -12.47 -36.00
C LYS A 200 13.00 -12.02 -37.16
N LEU A 201 12.45 -11.97 -38.37
CA LEU A 201 13.18 -11.41 -39.52
C LEU A 201 13.47 -9.91 -39.34
N ASP A 202 12.55 -9.15 -38.78
CA ASP A 202 12.75 -7.75 -38.42
C ASP A 202 13.92 -7.58 -37.42
N GLU A 203 13.99 -8.45 -36.40
CA GLU A 203 15.09 -8.45 -35.44
C GLU A 203 16.44 -8.77 -36.10
N ILE A 204 16.49 -9.75 -37.01
CA ILE A 204 17.69 -10.16 -37.74
C ILE A 204 18.17 -9.03 -38.66
N THR A 205 17.29 -8.52 -39.51
CA THR A 205 17.60 -7.48 -40.50
C THR A 205 18.02 -6.15 -39.86
N LYS A 206 17.42 -5.78 -38.72
CA LYS A 206 17.79 -4.55 -37.97
C LYS A 206 19.13 -4.68 -37.25
N LYS A 207 19.45 -5.86 -36.71
CA LYS A 207 20.75 -6.09 -36.06
C LYS A 207 21.90 -6.14 -37.08
N GLN A 208 21.59 -6.44 -38.35
CA GLN A 208 22.58 -6.65 -39.40
C GLN A 208 23.63 -7.70 -39.03
N ASP A 209 23.18 -8.75 -38.33
CA ASP A 209 24.05 -9.74 -37.74
C ASP A 209 23.88 -11.09 -38.46
N GLY A 210 25.00 -11.62 -38.94
CA GLY A 210 25.08 -12.95 -39.55
C GLY A 210 24.48 -13.08 -40.97
N HIS A 211 24.45 -14.33 -41.43
CA HIS A 211 23.75 -14.74 -42.64
C HIS A 211 22.59 -15.65 -42.21
N THR A 212 21.44 -15.51 -42.84
CA THR A 212 20.28 -16.36 -42.55
C THR A 212 19.70 -16.88 -43.84
N ALA A 213 19.46 -18.18 -43.92
CA ALA A 213 18.72 -18.76 -45.02
C ALA A 213 17.23 -18.78 -44.67
N ILE A 214 16.41 -18.22 -45.56
CA ILE A 214 14.95 -18.23 -45.51
C ILE A 214 14.50 -19.30 -46.49
N LEU A 215 13.93 -20.38 -45.97
CA LEU A 215 13.41 -21.48 -46.77
C LEU A 215 11.89 -21.38 -46.77
N PHE A 216 11.28 -21.30 -47.95
CA PHE A 216 9.85 -21.46 -48.14
C PHE A 216 9.57 -22.91 -48.54
N LEU A 217 8.72 -23.59 -47.80
CA LEU A 217 8.43 -25.02 -47.95
C LEU A 217 6.95 -25.22 -48.22
N ASP A 218 6.64 -26.08 -49.17
CA ASP A 218 5.27 -26.48 -49.47
C ASP A 218 5.17 -28.00 -49.65
N LEU A 219 4.20 -28.62 -48.99
CA LEU A 219 4.02 -30.07 -49.02
C LEU A 219 3.37 -30.53 -50.32
N ASP A 220 4.15 -31.22 -51.14
CA ASP A 220 3.72 -31.73 -52.42
C ASP A 220 2.64 -32.81 -52.25
N GLY A 221 1.47 -32.59 -52.87
CA GLY A 221 0.36 -33.54 -52.87
C GLY A 221 -0.53 -33.49 -51.63
N PHE A 222 -0.35 -32.50 -50.74
CA PHE A 222 -1.17 -32.37 -49.53
C PHE A 222 -2.68 -32.30 -49.81
N LYS A 223 -3.09 -31.61 -50.87
CA LYS A 223 -4.49 -31.57 -51.30
C LYS A 223 -5.03 -32.96 -51.66
N GLU A 224 -4.25 -33.77 -52.38
CA GLU A 224 -4.64 -35.13 -52.75
C GLU A 224 -4.82 -36.03 -51.51
N ILE A 225 -4.00 -35.81 -50.48
CA ILE A 225 -4.14 -36.49 -49.18
C ILE A 225 -5.45 -36.08 -48.50
N ASN A 226 -5.77 -34.79 -48.46
CA ASN A 226 -7.05 -34.33 -47.91
C ASN A 226 -8.25 -34.89 -48.68
N ASP A 227 -8.17 -34.93 -50.01
CA ASP A 227 -9.25 -35.42 -50.86
C ASP A 227 -9.42 -36.95 -50.75
N THR A 228 -8.33 -37.69 -50.52
CA THR A 228 -8.34 -39.17 -50.43
C THR A 228 -8.65 -39.69 -49.01
N TYR A 229 -8.08 -39.05 -47.99
CA TYR A 229 -8.09 -39.53 -46.60
C TYR A 229 -8.84 -38.59 -45.63
N GLY A 230 -9.36 -37.47 -46.13
CA GLY A 230 -10.10 -36.49 -45.34
C GLY A 230 -9.20 -35.47 -44.63
N HIS A 231 -9.79 -34.33 -44.27
CA HIS A 231 -9.07 -33.22 -43.63
C HIS A 231 -8.43 -33.60 -42.29
N ALA A 232 -9.05 -34.49 -41.50
CA ALA A 232 -8.47 -34.94 -40.24
C ALA A 232 -7.11 -35.65 -40.44
N CYS A 233 -6.96 -36.40 -41.53
CA CYS A 233 -5.69 -37.03 -41.90
C CYS A 233 -4.64 -35.98 -42.27
N GLY A 234 -5.01 -34.98 -43.07
CA GLY A 234 -4.09 -33.88 -43.41
C GLY A 234 -3.68 -33.07 -42.19
N ASP A 235 -4.60 -32.80 -41.26
CA ASP A 235 -4.30 -32.09 -40.02
C ASP A 235 -3.28 -32.85 -39.15
N MET A 236 -3.45 -34.17 -38.99
CA MET A 236 -2.49 -35.02 -38.28
C MET A 236 -1.13 -35.04 -38.96
N LEU A 237 -1.11 -35.10 -40.30
CA LEU A 237 0.12 -35.05 -41.08
C LEU A 237 0.89 -33.74 -40.85
N LEU A 238 0.20 -32.60 -40.87
CA LEU A 238 0.83 -31.29 -40.60
C LEU A 238 1.41 -31.20 -39.19
N VAL A 239 0.71 -31.76 -38.19
CA VAL A 239 1.18 -31.82 -36.81
C VAL A 239 2.45 -32.68 -36.71
N GLU A 240 2.48 -33.85 -37.36
CA GLU A 240 3.65 -34.73 -37.30
C GLU A 240 4.84 -34.16 -38.06
N VAL A 241 4.62 -33.57 -39.25
CA VAL A 241 5.65 -32.84 -40.00
C VAL A 241 6.26 -31.75 -39.14
N GLY A 242 5.41 -30.93 -38.49
CA GLY A 242 5.85 -29.90 -37.54
C GLY A 242 6.73 -30.46 -36.42
N ARG A 243 6.27 -31.55 -35.79
CA ARG A 243 7.00 -32.20 -34.69
C ARG A 243 8.33 -32.80 -35.14
N ASN A 244 8.36 -33.46 -36.29
CA ASN A 244 9.53 -34.13 -36.83
C ASN A 244 10.63 -33.12 -37.16
N VAL A 245 10.28 -32.02 -37.83
CA VAL A 245 11.21 -30.94 -38.17
C VAL A 245 11.72 -30.22 -36.91
N LEU A 246 10.85 -29.92 -35.94
CA LEU A 246 11.24 -29.24 -34.69
C LEU A 246 12.37 -29.96 -33.93
N ARG A 247 12.43 -31.30 -33.99
CA ARG A 247 13.48 -32.09 -33.32
C ARG A 247 14.87 -31.91 -33.94
N GLN A 248 14.95 -31.38 -35.16
CA GLN A 248 16.20 -31.19 -35.90
C GLN A 248 16.72 -29.74 -35.80
N LEU A 249 15.94 -28.81 -35.23
CA LEU A 249 16.32 -27.41 -35.15
C LEU A 249 17.35 -27.16 -34.05
N GLU A 250 18.30 -26.28 -34.36
CA GLU A 250 19.30 -25.81 -33.40
C GLU A 250 18.89 -24.48 -32.77
N GLU A 251 19.65 -24.03 -31.77
CA GLU A 251 19.45 -22.70 -31.18
C GLU A 251 19.64 -21.60 -32.24
N GLY A 252 18.61 -20.76 -32.42
CA GLY A 252 18.60 -19.70 -33.43
C GLY A 252 17.88 -20.05 -34.74
N ASP A 253 17.52 -21.32 -34.95
CA ASP A 253 16.65 -21.72 -36.05
C ASP A 253 15.17 -21.51 -35.69
N LEU A 254 14.33 -21.33 -36.71
CA LEU A 254 12.89 -21.11 -36.54
C LEU A 254 12.12 -21.89 -37.60
N PHE A 255 11.06 -22.59 -37.22
CA PHE A 255 10.15 -23.25 -38.16
C PHE A 255 8.72 -22.75 -37.92
N CYS A 256 8.12 -22.18 -38.96
CA CYS A 256 6.84 -21.48 -38.92
C CYS A 256 5.85 -22.13 -39.88
N ARG A 257 4.56 -22.09 -39.54
CA ARG A 257 3.47 -22.38 -40.49
C ARG A 257 2.79 -21.08 -40.89
N LEU A 258 2.64 -20.85 -42.19
CA LEU A 258 1.92 -19.67 -42.71
C LEU A 258 0.42 -19.93 -42.83
N GLY A 259 0.06 -21.15 -43.24
CA GLY A 259 -1.32 -21.58 -43.43
C GLY A 259 -1.35 -22.77 -44.40
N GLY A 260 -2.41 -23.58 -44.36
CA GLY A 260 -2.50 -24.76 -45.23
C GLY A 260 -1.30 -25.71 -45.05
N ASP A 261 -0.61 -25.97 -46.14
CA ASP A 261 0.60 -26.79 -46.31
C ASP A 261 1.90 -25.97 -46.44
N GLU A 262 1.84 -24.65 -46.24
CA GLU A 262 2.97 -23.75 -46.38
C GLU A 262 3.69 -23.52 -45.04
N PHE A 263 5.01 -23.72 -45.07
CA PHE A 263 5.90 -23.51 -43.94
C PHE A 263 7.06 -22.61 -44.34
N ILE A 264 7.62 -21.90 -43.37
CA ILE A 264 8.87 -21.16 -43.53
C ILE A 264 9.86 -21.61 -42.47
N MET A 265 11.11 -21.83 -42.87
CA MET A 265 12.22 -22.10 -41.97
C MET A 265 13.28 -21.02 -42.06
N LEU A 266 13.78 -20.57 -40.92
CA LEU A 266 14.97 -19.75 -40.80
C LEU A 266 16.12 -20.61 -40.30
N LEU A 267 17.22 -20.62 -41.03
CA LEU A 267 18.46 -21.29 -40.64
C LEU A 267 19.58 -20.25 -40.51
N SER A 268 20.06 -20.05 -39.28
CA SER A 268 21.02 -18.98 -38.95
C SER A 268 22.42 -19.52 -38.65
N ASN A 269 22.52 -20.79 -38.24
CA ASN A 269 23.78 -21.39 -37.84
C ASN A 269 24.35 -22.28 -38.95
N TRP A 270 25.12 -21.70 -39.88
CA TRP A 270 25.87 -22.44 -40.89
C TRP A 270 27.11 -21.67 -41.34
N ALA A 271 28.24 -22.36 -41.49
CA ALA A 271 29.53 -21.75 -41.84
C ALA A 271 29.73 -21.60 -43.36
N ASN A 272 29.09 -22.46 -44.16
CA ASN A 272 29.19 -22.43 -45.62
C ASN A 272 27.99 -23.10 -46.30
N ARG A 273 27.89 -22.94 -47.63
CA ARG A 273 26.79 -23.47 -48.44
C ARG A 273 26.65 -24.99 -48.35
N THR A 274 27.74 -25.74 -48.21
CA THR A 274 27.70 -27.21 -48.09
C THR A 274 26.98 -27.64 -46.80
N GLU A 275 27.23 -26.93 -45.70
CA GLU A 275 26.55 -27.16 -44.42
C GLU A 275 25.06 -26.82 -44.51
N LEU A 276 24.72 -25.66 -45.10
CA LEU A 276 23.33 -25.27 -45.35
C LEU A 276 22.59 -26.34 -46.17
N LEU A 277 23.20 -26.82 -47.25
CA LEU A 277 22.63 -27.90 -48.06
C LEU A 277 22.47 -29.22 -47.27
N GLY A 278 23.42 -29.51 -46.37
CA GLY A 278 23.30 -30.64 -45.44
C GLY A 278 22.04 -30.54 -44.57
N LYS A 279 21.79 -29.35 -44.00
CA LYS A 279 20.58 -29.06 -43.21
C LYS A 279 19.30 -29.15 -44.06
N VAL A 280 19.29 -28.58 -45.27
CA VAL A 280 18.16 -28.66 -46.21
C VAL A 280 17.81 -30.13 -46.52
N HIS A 281 18.80 -30.96 -46.85
CA HIS A 281 18.56 -32.38 -47.12
C HIS A 281 18.07 -33.15 -45.88
N ALA A 282 18.54 -32.79 -44.68
CA ALA A 282 18.04 -33.39 -43.44
C ALA A 282 16.55 -33.06 -43.24
N VAL A 283 16.15 -31.81 -43.49
CA VAL A 283 14.74 -31.38 -43.42
C VAL A 283 13.88 -32.10 -44.45
N ILE A 284 14.32 -32.18 -45.72
CA ILE A 284 13.59 -32.93 -46.77
C ILE A 284 13.38 -34.39 -46.34
N ARG A 285 14.42 -35.03 -45.79
CA ARG A 285 14.35 -36.43 -45.33
C ARG A 285 13.37 -36.60 -44.17
N GLU A 286 13.37 -35.65 -43.24
CA GLU A 286 12.51 -35.69 -42.06
C GLU A 286 11.05 -35.45 -42.41
N ILE A 287 10.76 -34.53 -43.36
CA ILE A 287 9.41 -34.31 -43.89
C ILE A 287 8.93 -35.52 -44.69
N SER A 288 9.82 -36.18 -45.44
CA SER A 288 9.51 -37.35 -46.27
C SER A 288 9.38 -38.66 -45.49
N ARG A 289 9.50 -38.62 -44.16
CA ARG A 289 9.30 -39.81 -43.33
C ARG A 289 7.82 -40.24 -43.38
N PRO A 290 7.53 -41.55 -43.52
CA PRO A 290 6.18 -42.05 -43.36
C PRO A 290 5.59 -41.63 -42.02
N VAL A 291 4.39 -41.05 -42.06
CA VAL A 291 3.60 -40.71 -40.88
C VAL A 291 2.48 -41.73 -40.78
N GLU A 292 2.44 -42.44 -39.66
CA GLU A 292 1.35 -43.38 -39.38
C GLU A 292 0.10 -42.58 -38.97
N VAL A 293 -0.92 -42.60 -39.83
CA VAL A 293 -2.22 -41.98 -39.58
C VAL A 293 -3.30 -43.05 -39.67
N GLU A 294 -4.02 -43.29 -38.59
CA GLU A 294 -5.07 -44.33 -38.51
C GLU A 294 -4.61 -45.72 -39.00
N SER A 295 -3.40 -46.14 -38.59
CA SER A 295 -2.75 -47.41 -38.98
C SER A 295 -2.43 -47.53 -40.48
N ARG A 296 -2.16 -46.40 -41.14
CA ARG A 296 -1.70 -46.33 -42.52
C ARG A 296 -0.47 -45.44 -42.62
N ASP A 297 0.48 -45.82 -43.46
CA ASP A 297 1.64 -44.98 -43.75
C ASP A 297 1.31 -43.99 -44.86
N VAL A 298 1.30 -42.70 -44.50
CA VAL A 298 1.16 -41.59 -45.44
C VAL A 298 2.52 -40.93 -45.63
N THR A 299 2.91 -40.72 -46.88
CA THR A 299 4.15 -40.02 -47.23
C THR A 299 3.83 -38.77 -48.04
N VAL A 300 4.58 -37.71 -47.77
CA VAL A 300 4.61 -36.49 -48.58
C VAL A 300 6.03 -36.21 -49.02
N THR A 301 6.14 -35.39 -50.06
CA THR A 301 7.40 -34.76 -50.43
C THR A 301 7.27 -33.25 -50.23
N VAL A 302 8.38 -32.52 -50.36
CA VAL A 302 8.37 -31.08 -50.13
C VAL A 302 9.14 -30.38 -51.23
N SER A 303 8.57 -29.29 -51.72
CA SER A 303 9.25 -28.35 -52.61
C SER A 303 9.74 -27.16 -51.79
N ILE A 304 11.03 -26.82 -51.93
CA ILE A 304 11.69 -25.80 -51.10
C ILE A 304 12.27 -24.69 -51.98
N GLY A 305 12.04 -23.45 -51.60
CA GLY A 305 12.70 -22.28 -52.19
C GLY A 305 13.56 -21.58 -51.16
N ILE A 306 14.78 -21.22 -51.53
CA ILE A 306 15.78 -20.71 -50.58
C ILE A 306 16.18 -19.29 -50.97
N SER A 307 16.00 -18.35 -50.05
CA SER A 307 16.52 -16.99 -50.14
C SER A 307 17.57 -16.76 -49.06
N LEU A 308 18.64 -16.03 -49.37
CA LEU A 308 19.74 -15.79 -48.43
C LEU A 308 19.76 -14.32 -48.00
N TYR A 309 19.67 -14.06 -46.70
CA TYR A 309 19.99 -12.75 -46.14
C TYR A 309 21.50 -12.68 -45.85
N PRO A 310 22.20 -11.57 -46.21
CA PRO A 310 21.67 -10.37 -46.87
C PRO A 310 21.72 -10.39 -48.41
N ASP A 311 22.26 -11.45 -49.03
CA ASP A 311 22.54 -11.52 -50.48
C ASP A 311 21.32 -11.24 -51.37
N ASN A 312 20.15 -11.70 -50.95
CA ASN A 312 18.89 -11.60 -51.67
C ASN A 312 18.00 -10.47 -51.15
N GLY A 313 18.50 -9.56 -50.31
CA GLY A 313 17.75 -8.39 -49.83
C GLY A 313 17.82 -8.22 -48.32
N THR A 314 17.25 -7.11 -47.84
CA THR A 314 17.27 -6.73 -46.42
C THR A 314 15.87 -6.48 -45.84
N ASP A 315 14.85 -6.52 -46.68
CA ASP A 315 13.45 -6.40 -46.29
C ASP A 315 12.85 -7.80 -46.04
N PRO A 316 12.23 -8.07 -44.87
CA PRO A 316 11.67 -9.38 -44.55
C PRO A 316 10.66 -9.90 -45.58
N GLU A 317 9.74 -9.05 -46.02
CA GLU A 317 8.74 -9.39 -47.03
C GLU A 317 9.38 -9.73 -48.37
N GLU A 318 10.36 -8.93 -48.81
CA GLU A 318 11.12 -9.20 -50.04
C GLU A 318 11.85 -10.56 -49.97
N LEU A 319 12.51 -10.86 -48.85
CA LEU A 319 13.24 -12.12 -48.67
C LEU A 319 12.32 -13.34 -48.77
N ILE A 320 11.13 -13.25 -48.18
CA ILE A 320 10.12 -14.31 -48.22
C ILE A 320 9.55 -14.46 -49.63
N GLN A 321 9.22 -13.34 -50.29
CA GLN A 321 8.72 -13.35 -51.67
C GLN A 321 9.71 -14.04 -52.62
N LYS A 322 11.00 -13.76 -52.44
CA LYS A 322 12.08 -14.39 -53.21
C LYS A 322 12.18 -15.89 -52.93
N ALA A 323 12.06 -16.31 -51.68
CA ALA A 323 12.03 -17.73 -51.33
C ALA A 323 10.82 -18.44 -51.96
N ASP A 324 9.63 -17.81 -51.94
CA ASP A 324 8.42 -18.33 -52.60
C ASP A 324 8.60 -18.51 -54.12
N GLU A 325 9.17 -17.51 -54.80
CA GLU A 325 9.46 -17.60 -56.24
C GLU A 325 10.40 -18.75 -56.59
N ALA A 326 11.39 -19.04 -55.74
CA ALA A 326 12.28 -20.20 -55.90
C ALA A 326 11.55 -21.53 -55.65
N MET A 327 10.70 -21.59 -54.63
CA MET A 327 9.89 -22.78 -54.33
C MET A 327 8.96 -23.11 -55.50
N TYR A 328 8.34 -22.09 -56.10
CA TYR A 328 7.49 -22.27 -57.26
C TYR A 328 8.26 -22.82 -58.48
N ARG A 329 9.51 -22.42 -58.68
CA ARG A 329 10.38 -23.02 -59.71
C ARG A 329 10.69 -24.48 -59.40
N ALA A 330 11.00 -24.81 -58.15
CA ALA A 330 11.22 -26.20 -57.72
C ALA A 330 9.99 -27.09 -57.98
N LYS A 331 8.77 -26.59 -57.68
CA LYS A 331 7.51 -27.28 -58.00
C LYS A 331 7.37 -27.55 -59.50
N ARG A 332 7.65 -26.56 -60.35
CA ARG A 332 7.55 -26.71 -61.82
C ARG A 332 8.61 -27.63 -62.41
N ALA A 333 9.75 -27.78 -61.74
CA ALA A 333 10.86 -28.63 -62.17
C ALA A 333 10.65 -30.12 -61.88
N GLY A 334 9.58 -30.50 -61.17
CA GLY A 334 9.24 -31.89 -60.90
C GLY A 334 8.84 -32.22 -59.47
N LYS A 335 8.71 -31.22 -58.58
CA LYS A 335 8.42 -31.39 -57.13
C LYS A 335 9.52 -32.15 -56.39
N ASN A 336 9.45 -32.23 -55.06
CA ASN A 336 10.44 -32.92 -54.22
C ASN A 336 11.89 -32.44 -54.45
N LEU A 337 12.05 -31.14 -54.65
CA LEU A 337 13.32 -30.49 -54.98
C LEU A 337 13.45 -29.19 -54.20
N TYR A 338 14.67 -28.66 -54.13
CA TYR A 338 14.91 -27.31 -53.66
C TYR A 338 15.47 -26.45 -54.79
N ASP A 339 15.23 -25.14 -54.74
CA ASP A 339 15.85 -24.16 -55.63
C ASP A 339 16.28 -22.91 -54.84
N PHE A 340 17.35 -22.27 -55.28
CA PHE A 340 17.80 -20.99 -54.70
C PHE A 340 17.22 -19.83 -55.48
N TYR A 341 16.78 -18.78 -54.79
CA TYR A 341 16.46 -17.51 -55.41
C TYR A 341 17.76 -16.86 -55.88
N ALA A 342 17.86 -16.69 -57.20
CA ALA A 342 18.99 -16.11 -57.92
C ALA A 342 20.35 -16.75 -57.59
N PHE A 343 20.69 -17.79 -58.36
CA PHE A 343 21.99 -17.86 -59.00
C PHE A 343 21.80 -18.21 -60.48
#